data_AF-A0A9N8DVE2-F1
#
_entry.id   AF-A0A9N8DVE2-F1
#
_cell.length_a   1.000
_cell.length_b   1.000
_cell.length_c   1.000
_cell.angle_alpha   90.00
_cell.angle_beta   90.00
_cell.angle_gamma   90.00
#
_symmetry.space_group_name_H-M   'P 1'
#
loop_
_entity.id
_entity.type
_entity.pdbx_description
1 polymer ?
#
loop_
_entity_poly.entity_id
_entity_poly.type
_entity_poly.pdbx_seq_one_letter_code
_entity_poly.pdbx_strand_id
1 'polypeptide(L)'
;MVVASLLRHYDEFCSTLGADPEQRYQQLDRHLFVATVKEKLALVGATDDIFDAWKKEVKLGFFNRNLPALAIQNFPRHLGDVTNPFHQVVMDPRCFVDQFNAMAAHYQALHSTLVQQQTTINNQTAMLQSVQRQLGATEKMHENQTQLLMQLCRQSQVSIGDTPSTLCPPTIPPVTPQQATEGDGSGSRGTGVQFTSSAKHFSVSVNSLGKNPTLADQFYFFFAERAKEGYQRDKEDPNPGDNRQLGNKFQGLKETVKFMLRFCGEFPRSPPGDPAALREWSAMLKSTASEAQKLIRQQLYPGQPQKEMLQAAMIGNKAKQIIKAQGLTDLHNDAYRTLPEMPEEMILWFGKDGQSNKRQKTS
;
A
#
# COMPACT_ATOMS: atom_id res chain seq x y z
N MET A 1 3.39 -31.99 -11.21
CA MET A 1 2.51 -30.95 -11.80
C MET A 1 2.78 -30.70 -13.28
N VAL A 2 4.03 -30.52 -13.71
CA VAL A 2 4.38 -30.20 -15.12
C VAL A 2 3.80 -31.19 -16.14
N VAL A 3 3.91 -32.50 -15.90
CA VAL A 3 3.37 -33.54 -16.81
C VAL A 3 1.85 -33.44 -16.97
N ALA A 4 1.11 -33.16 -15.89
CA ALA A 4 -0.34 -33.01 -15.96
C ALA A 4 -0.74 -31.74 -16.74
N SER A 5 0.00 -30.64 -16.55
CA SER A 5 -0.21 -29.40 -17.33
C SER A 5 0.06 -29.62 -18.81
N LEU A 6 1.10 -30.38 -19.14
CA LEU A 6 1.44 -30.76 -20.50
C LEU A 6 0.32 -31.60 -21.15
N LEU A 7 -0.09 -32.70 -20.51
CA LEU A 7 -1.14 -33.58 -21.03
C LEU A 7 -2.47 -32.84 -21.21
N ARG A 8 -2.79 -31.92 -20.29
CA ARG A 8 -3.99 -31.09 -20.37
C ARG A 8 -4.00 -30.21 -21.63
N HIS A 9 -2.85 -29.69 -22.04
CA HIS A 9 -2.72 -28.70 -23.11
C HIS A 9 -2.10 -29.27 -24.39
N TYR A 10 -1.89 -30.59 -24.45
CA TYR A 10 -1.15 -31.24 -25.54
C TYR A 10 -1.82 -31.02 -26.90
N ASP A 11 -3.15 -31.16 -26.98
CA ASP A 11 -3.87 -30.99 -28.25
C ASP A 11 -3.81 -29.54 -28.74
N GLU A 12 -3.98 -28.57 -27.83
CA GLU A 12 -3.89 -27.13 -28.13
C GLU A 12 -2.48 -26.75 -28.58
N PHE A 13 -1.46 -27.32 -27.93
CA PHE A 13 -0.07 -27.18 -28.33
C PHE A 13 0.16 -27.70 -29.75
N CYS A 14 -0.32 -28.91 -30.07
CA CYS A 14 -0.22 -29.48 -31.41
C CYS A 14 -0.99 -28.66 -32.46
N SER A 15 -2.19 -28.18 -32.13
CA SER A 15 -2.96 -27.28 -33.01
C SER A 15 -2.24 -25.96 -33.26
N THR A 16 -1.59 -25.40 -32.23
CA THR A 16 -0.81 -24.16 -32.35
C THR A 16 0.40 -24.35 -33.26
N LEU A 17 1.12 -25.48 -33.12
CA LEU A 17 2.22 -25.83 -34.02
C LEU A 17 1.75 -26.00 -35.46
N GLY A 18 0.60 -26.66 -35.68
CA GLY A 18 0.01 -26.83 -37.01
C GLY A 18 -0.46 -25.52 -37.65
N ALA A 19 -0.78 -24.51 -36.83
CA ALA A 19 -1.17 -23.18 -37.28
C ALA A 19 0.02 -22.21 -37.50
N ASP A 20 1.26 -22.70 -37.44
CA ASP A 20 2.46 -21.89 -37.68
C ASP A 20 2.40 -21.23 -39.08
N PRO A 21 2.55 -19.89 -39.19
CA PRO A 21 2.36 -19.17 -40.45
C PRO A 21 3.41 -19.53 -41.50
N GLU A 22 4.60 -19.94 -41.07
CA GLU A 22 5.68 -20.41 -41.94
C GLU A 22 5.53 -21.89 -42.30
N GLN A 23 4.49 -22.57 -41.78
CA GLN A 23 4.19 -23.98 -42.01
C GLN A 23 5.38 -24.91 -41.71
N ARG A 24 6.26 -24.52 -40.78
CA ARG A 24 7.46 -25.30 -40.42
C ARG A 24 7.13 -26.67 -39.84
N TYR A 25 5.92 -26.83 -39.31
CA TYR A 25 5.45 -28.02 -38.61
C TYR A 25 4.28 -28.71 -39.33
N GLN A 26 4.23 -28.68 -40.67
CA GLN A 26 3.25 -29.47 -41.44
C GLN A 26 3.25 -30.96 -41.03
N GLN A 27 4.42 -31.50 -40.70
CA GLN A 27 4.56 -32.83 -40.12
C GLN A 27 4.85 -32.70 -38.63
N LEU A 28 3.81 -32.73 -37.80
CA LEU A 28 3.92 -32.65 -36.33
C LEU A 28 4.90 -33.68 -35.76
N ASP A 29 5.01 -34.85 -36.40
CA ASP A 29 5.92 -35.92 -35.99
C ASP A 29 7.40 -35.57 -36.11
N ARG A 30 7.75 -34.52 -36.87
CA ARG A 30 9.12 -34.02 -36.95
C ARG A 30 9.44 -33.00 -35.86
N HIS A 31 8.45 -32.48 -35.15
CA HIS A 31 8.68 -31.56 -34.06
C HIS A 31 9.34 -32.30 -32.89
N LEU A 32 10.52 -31.86 -32.45
CA LEU A 32 11.37 -32.54 -31.46
C LEU A 32 10.57 -33.00 -30.22
N PHE A 33 9.73 -32.12 -29.69
CA PHE A 33 8.91 -32.43 -28.52
C PHE A 33 7.86 -33.52 -28.79
N VAL A 34 7.13 -33.45 -29.91
CA VAL A 34 6.06 -34.41 -30.26
C VAL A 34 6.68 -35.77 -30.57
N ALA A 35 7.78 -35.78 -31.31
CA ALA A 35 8.58 -36.97 -31.59
C ALA A 35 9.04 -37.65 -30.29
N THR A 36 9.57 -36.86 -29.34
CA THR A 36 10.03 -37.38 -28.04
C THR A 36 8.87 -38.00 -27.26
N VAL A 37 7.69 -37.34 -27.22
CA VAL A 37 6.52 -37.90 -26.53
C VAL A 37 6.09 -39.22 -27.18
N LYS A 38 5.99 -39.29 -28.52
CA LYS A 38 5.65 -40.51 -29.25
C LYS A 38 6.66 -41.64 -29.02
N GLU A 39 7.95 -41.34 -29.06
CA GLU A 39 9.02 -42.31 -28.76
C GLU A 39 8.86 -42.87 -27.34
N LYS A 40 8.60 -42.01 -26.34
CA LYS A 40 8.40 -42.46 -24.96
C LYS A 40 7.11 -43.26 -24.79
N LEU A 41 6.04 -42.93 -25.50
CA LEU A 41 4.81 -43.73 -25.52
C LEU A 41 5.04 -45.12 -26.12
N ALA A 42 5.76 -45.19 -27.25
CA ALA A 42 6.13 -46.45 -27.88
C ALA A 42 7.00 -47.32 -26.96
N LEU A 43 7.96 -46.72 -26.26
CA LEU A 43 8.85 -47.42 -25.31
C LEU A 43 8.10 -48.06 -24.14
N VAL A 44 7.01 -47.44 -23.67
CA VAL A 44 6.14 -48.00 -22.62
C VAL A 44 5.00 -48.87 -23.16
N GLY A 45 4.92 -49.08 -24.47
CA GLY A 45 3.85 -49.83 -25.12
C GLY A 45 2.47 -49.16 -25.03
N ALA A 46 2.42 -47.85 -24.79
CA ALA A 46 1.15 -47.11 -24.78
C ALA A 46 0.74 -46.78 -26.21
N THR A 47 -0.46 -47.21 -26.60
CA THR A 47 -1.08 -46.84 -27.87
C THR A 47 -1.59 -45.39 -27.83
N ASP A 48 -1.84 -44.80 -29.01
CA ASP A 48 -2.43 -43.46 -29.11
C ASP A 48 -3.79 -43.38 -28.38
N ASP A 49 -4.58 -44.45 -28.41
CA ASP A 49 -5.85 -44.53 -27.68
C ASP A 49 -5.67 -44.44 -26.15
N ILE A 50 -4.64 -45.10 -25.61
CA ILE A 50 -4.30 -45.04 -24.18
C ILE A 50 -3.86 -43.62 -23.82
N PHE A 51 -3.04 -43.00 -24.68
CA PHE A 51 -2.57 -41.64 -24.47
C PHE A 51 -3.73 -40.63 -24.51
N ASP A 52 -4.68 -40.80 -25.45
CA ASP A 52 -5.90 -40.01 -25.52
C ASP A 52 -6.78 -40.18 -24.28
N ALA A 53 -6.88 -41.40 -23.75
CA ALA A 53 -7.57 -41.65 -22.49
C ALA A 53 -6.90 -40.91 -21.33
N TRP A 54 -5.56 -40.94 -21.22
CA TRP A 54 -4.82 -40.19 -20.20
C TRP A 54 -5.01 -38.69 -20.31
N LYS A 55 -4.97 -38.12 -21.52
CA LYS A 55 -5.25 -36.68 -21.73
C LYS A 55 -6.64 -36.32 -21.23
N LYS A 56 -7.67 -37.13 -21.55
CA LYS A 56 -9.05 -36.93 -21.09
C LYS A 56 -9.16 -37.02 -19.57
N GLU A 57 -8.56 -38.03 -18.96
CA GLU A 57 -8.56 -38.21 -17.50
C GLU A 57 -7.90 -37.03 -16.78
N VAL A 58 -6.74 -36.59 -17.25
CA VAL A 58 -6.02 -35.44 -16.68
C VAL A 58 -6.82 -34.15 -16.84
N LYS A 59 -7.44 -33.92 -18.00
CA LYS A 59 -8.34 -32.78 -18.23
C LYS A 59 -9.51 -32.82 -17.24
N LEU A 60 -10.20 -33.96 -17.12
CA LEU A 60 -11.34 -34.13 -16.23
C LEU A 60 -10.96 -33.95 -14.76
N GLY A 61 -9.87 -34.58 -14.32
CA GLY A 61 -9.36 -34.45 -12.95
C GLY A 61 -8.92 -33.02 -12.61
N PHE A 62 -8.37 -32.29 -13.59
CA PHE A 62 -8.07 -30.87 -13.42
C PHE A 62 -9.36 -30.06 -13.20
N PHE A 63 -10.36 -30.21 -14.07
CA PHE A 63 -11.62 -29.48 -13.92
C PHE A 63 -12.31 -29.84 -12.60
N ASN A 64 -12.47 -31.12 -12.26
CA ASN A 64 -13.11 -31.53 -11.00
C ASN A 64 -12.47 -30.90 -9.75
N ARG A 65 -11.14 -30.76 -9.74
CA ARG A 65 -10.42 -30.19 -8.58
C ARG A 65 -10.36 -28.66 -8.58
N ASN A 66 -10.38 -28.03 -9.75
CA ASN A 66 -10.08 -26.61 -9.90
C ASN A 66 -11.27 -25.77 -10.37
N LEU A 67 -12.39 -26.37 -10.75
CA LEU A 67 -13.58 -25.65 -11.23
C LEU A 67 -13.99 -24.48 -10.30
N PRO A 68 -14.00 -24.64 -8.95
CA PRO A 68 -14.34 -23.54 -8.04
C PRO A 68 -13.34 -22.37 -8.06
N ALA A 69 -12.12 -22.59 -8.54
CA ALA A 69 -11.07 -21.58 -8.63
C ALA A 69 -10.92 -21.00 -10.05
N LEU A 70 -11.52 -21.62 -11.07
CA LEU A 70 -11.51 -21.11 -12.42
C LEU A 70 -12.45 -19.91 -12.55
N ALA A 71 -12.05 -18.92 -13.33
CA ALA A 71 -12.93 -17.83 -13.72
C ALA A 71 -14.09 -18.38 -14.55
N ILE A 72 -15.31 -17.85 -14.35
CA ILE A 72 -16.53 -18.27 -15.06
C ILE A 72 -16.35 -18.21 -16.59
N GLN A 73 -15.57 -17.27 -17.10
CA GLN A 73 -15.27 -17.15 -18.54
C GLN A 73 -14.44 -18.33 -19.11
N ASN A 74 -13.72 -19.04 -18.24
CA ASN A 74 -12.92 -20.22 -18.61
C ASN A 74 -13.70 -21.53 -18.42
N PHE A 75 -14.97 -21.43 -18.01
CA PHE A 75 -15.82 -22.60 -17.92
C PHE A 75 -16.10 -23.10 -19.35
N PRO A 76 -16.01 -24.42 -19.59
CA PRO A 76 -16.43 -24.98 -20.87
C PRO A 76 -17.85 -24.48 -21.18
N ARG A 77 -18.05 -23.83 -22.32
CA ARG A 77 -19.37 -23.27 -22.74
C ARG A 77 -20.48 -24.33 -22.82
N HIS A 78 -20.11 -25.60 -22.79
CA HIS A 78 -20.96 -26.78 -22.91
C HIS A 78 -21.04 -27.59 -21.60
N LEU A 79 -20.81 -26.97 -20.44
CA LEU A 79 -21.12 -27.60 -19.15
C LEU A 79 -22.60 -28.02 -19.14
N GLY A 80 -22.84 -29.33 -19.08
CA GLY A 80 -24.18 -29.92 -19.11
C GLY A 80 -24.58 -30.57 -20.45
N ASP A 81 -23.84 -30.34 -21.54
CA ASP A 81 -24.05 -31.06 -22.80
C ASP A 81 -23.62 -32.52 -22.66
N VAL A 82 -24.56 -33.46 -22.86
CA VAL A 82 -24.35 -34.92 -22.78
C VAL A 82 -23.32 -35.42 -23.78
N THR A 83 -23.09 -34.69 -24.88
CA THR A 83 -22.09 -35.04 -25.90
C THR A 83 -20.69 -34.58 -25.51
N ASN A 84 -20.56 -33.73 -24.49
CA ASN A 84 -19.30 -33.16 -24.07
C ASN A 84 -18.59 -34.03 -23.01
N PRO A 85 -17.26 -34.24 -23.11
CA PRO A 85 -16.50 -35.00 -22.11
C PRO A 85 -16.58 -34.43 -20.68
N PHE A 86 -17.02 -33.17 -20.52
CA PHE A 86 -17.22 -32.54 -19.21
C PHE A 86 -18.62 -32.72 -18.63
N HIS A 87 -19.52 -33.50 -19.25
CA HIS A 87 -20.86 -33.75 -18.69
C HIS A 87 -20.83 -34.35 -17.28
N GLN A 88 -19.77 -35.09 -16.94
CA GLN A 88 -19.59 -35.71 -15.62
C GLN A 88 -18.99 -34.77 -14.57
N VAL A 89 -18.61 -33.55 -14.95
CA VAL A 89 -18.06 -32.56 -14.01
C VAL A 89 -19.22 -31.96 -13.23
N VAL A 90 -19.44 -32.48 -12.01
CA VAL A 90 -20.41 -31.92 -11.08
C VAL A 90 -19.76 -30.80 -10.29
N MET A 91 -20.31 -29.59 -10.39
CA MET A 91 -19.95 -28.48 -9.51
C MET A 91 -20.82 -28.51 -8.26
N ASP A 92 -20.22 -28.33 -7.09
CA ASP A 92 -20.98 -28.02 -5.88
C ASP A 92 -21.66 -26.65 -6.06
N PRO A 93 -23.00 -26.55 -6.02
CA PRO A 93 -23.71 -25.28 -6.20
C PRO A 93 -23.29 -24.21 -5.18
N ARG A 94 -22.75 -24.60 -4.02
CA ARG A 94 -22.21 -23.66 -3.03
C ARG A 94 -21.02 -22.89 -3.57
N CYS A 95 -20.18 -23.49 -4.41
CA CYS A 95 -19.05 -22.80 -5.03
C CYS A 95 -19.51 -21.67 -5.95
N PHE A 96 -20.63 -21.84 -6.65
CA PHE A 96 -21.22 -20.78 -7.47
C PHE A 96 -21.70 -19.62 -6.60
N VAL A 97 -22.41 -19.93 -5.51
CA VAL A 97 -22.88 -18.92 -4.54
C VAL A 97 -21.69 -18.17 -3.93
N ASP A 98 -20.61 -18.86 -3.57
CA ASP A 98 -19.40 -18.25 -3.03
C ASP A 98 -18.72 -17.32 -4.04
N GLN A 99 -18.57 -17.75 -5.30
CA GLN A 99 -18.03 -16.91 -6.37
C GLN A 99 -18.92 -15.69 -6.64
N PHE A 100 -20.23 -15.88 -6.66
CA PHE A 100 -21.19 -14.79 -6.83
C PHE A 100 -21.10 -13.79 -5.68
N ASN A 101 -21.05 -14.26 -4.42
CA ASN A 101 -20.91 -13.41 -3.25
C ASN A 101 -19.57 -12.65 -3.26
N ALA A 102 -18.47 -13.29 -3.68
CA ALA A 102 -17.19 -12.63 -3.84
C ALA A 102 -17.24 -11.53 -4.91
N MET A 103 -17.90 -11.81 -6.04
CA MET A 103 -18.11 -10.85 -7.12
C MET A 103 -18.99 -9.67 -6.66
N ALA A 104 -20.11 -9.94 -6.00
CA ALA A 104 -21.01 -8.94 -5.45
C ALA A 104 -20.29 -8.04 -4.42
N ALA A 105 -19.50 -8.63 -3.52
CA ALA A 105 -18.67 -7.88 -2.58
C ALA A 105 -17.63 -6.99 -3.30
N HIS A 106 -17.05 -7.48 -4.40
CA HIS A 106 -16.12 -6.69 -5.21
C HIS A 106 -16.82 -5.50 -5.89
N TYR A 107 -18.00 -5.71 -6.48
CA TYR A 107 -18.80 -4.64 -7.07
C TYR A 107 -19.24 -3.61 -6.04
N GLN A 108 -19.66 -4.04 -4.85
CA GLN A 108 -20.01 -3.13 -3.75
C GLN A 108 -18.80 -2.28 -3.33
N ALA A 109 -17.62 -2.89 -3.17
CA ALA A 109 -16.39 -2.18 -2.84
C ALA A 109 -15.99 -1.17 -3.93
N LEU A 110 -16.11 -1.56 -5.20
CA LEU A 110 -15.87 -0.67 -6.35
C LEU A 110 -16.82 0.51 -6.34
N HIS A 111 -18.12 0.26 -6.12
CA HIS A 111 -19.14 1.30 -6.03
C HIS A 111 -18.88 2.28 -4.89
N SER A 112 -18.54 1.78 -3.68
CA SER A 112 -18.15 2.64 -2.55
C SER A 112 -16.94 3.52 -2.89
N THR A 113 -15.95 2.97 -3.60
CA THR A 113 -14.77 3.72 -4.04
C THR A 113 -15.15 4.82 -5.04
N LEU A 114 -16.02 4.51 -6.01
CA LEU A 114 -16.53 5.47 -6.99
C LEU A 114 -17.28 6.62 -6.31
N VAL A 115 -18.17 6.32 -5.35
CA VAL A 115 -18.90 7.34 -4.58
C VAL A 115 -17.93 8.24 -3.82
N GLN A 116 -16.92 7.67 -3.15
CA GLN A 116 -15.91 8.43 -2.42
C GLN A 116 -15.09 9.35 -3.35
N GLN A 117 -14.71 8.86 -4.53
CA GLN A 117 -14.03 9.66 -5.54
C GLN A 117 -14.92 10.81 -6.02
N GLN A 118 -16.19 10.56 -6.28
CA GLN A 118 -17.15 11.60 -6.68
C GLN A 118 -17.29 12.69 -5.61
N THR A 119 -17.42 12.32 -4.33
CA THR A 119 -17.46 13.29 -3.23
C THR A 119 -16.18 14.13 -3.17
N THR A 120 -15.02 13.49 -3.38
CA THR A 120 -13.72 14.18 -3.39
C THR A 120 -13.64 15.21 -4.53
N ILE A 121 -14.06 14.82 -5.74
CA ILE A 121 -14.12 15.70 -6.91
C ILE A 121 -15.05 16.89 -6.65
N ASN A 122 -16.23 16.64 -6.09
CA ASN A 122 -17.20 17.70 -5.76
C ASN A 122 -16.62 18.71 -4.75
N ASN A 123 -15.94 18.23 -3.71
CA ASN A 123 -15.29 19.09 -2.72
C ASN A 123 -14.15 19.93 -3.32
N GLN A 124 -13.32 19.32 -4.17
CA GLN A 124 -12.25 20.03 -4.88
C GLN A 124 -12.81 21.08 -5.84
N THR A 125 -13.90 20.76 -6.54
CA THR A 125 -14.60 21.69 -7.42
C THR A 125 -15.15 22.90 -6.66
N ALA A 126 -15.77 22.67 -5.50
CA ALA A 126 -16.25 23.77 -4.64
C ALA A 126 -15.11 24.66 -4.12
N MET A 127 -13.97 24.06 -3.75
CA MET A 127 -12.78 24.80 -3.33
C MET A 127 -12.22 25.66 -4.47
N LEU A 128 -12.11 25.12 -5.69
CA LEU A 128 -11.67 25.86 -6.87
C LEU A 128 -12.59 27.06 -7.15
N GLN A 129 -13.90 26.87 -7.08
CA GLN A 129 -14.87 27.96 -7.24
C GLN A 129 -14.75 29.02 -6.14
N SER A 130 -14.39 28.64 -4.92
CA SER A 130 -14.10 29.59 -3.83
C SER A 130 -12.85 30.42 -4.12
N VAL A 131 -11.75 29.77 -4.51
CA VAL A 131 -10.50 30.45 -4.86
C VAL A 131 -10.70 31.38 -6.06
N GLN A 132 -11.43 30.95 -7.08
CA GLN A 132 -11.75 31.78 -8.24
C GLN A 132 -12.53 33.05 -7.86
N ARG A 133 -13.47 32.95 -6.91
CA ARG A 133 -14.18 34.13 -6.38
C ARG A 133 -13.27 35.06 -5.59
N GLN A 134 -12.35 34.52 -4.79
CA GLN A 134 -11.36 35.31 -4.06
C GLN A 134 -10.42 36.05 -5.03
N LEU A 135 -9.95 35.37 -6.09
CA LEU A 135 -9.11 35.97 -7.11
C LEU A 135 -9.81 37.16 -7.78
N GLY A 136 -11.06 36.97 -8.23
CA GLY A 136 -11.85 38.07 -8.82
C GLY A 136 -12.12 39.24 -7.85
N ALA A 137 -12.24 38.98 -6.55
CA ALA A 137 -12.35 40.04 -5.55
C ALA A 137 -11.03 40.80 -5.36
N THR A 138 -9.90 40.10 -5.36
CA THR A 138 -8.56 40.72 -5.26
C THR A 138 -8.22 41.53 -6.52
N GLU A 139 -8.59 41.06 -7.71
CA GLU A 139 -8.42 41.79 -8.96
C GLU A 139 -9.18 43.13 -8.94
N LYS A 140 -10.46 43.13 -8.51
CA LYS A 140 -11.25 44.35 -8.35
C LYS A 140 -10.66 45.31 -7.31
N MET A 141 -10.16 44.77 -6.19
CA MET A 141 -9.50 45.58 -5.17
C MET A 141 -8.24 46.27 -5.73
N HIS A 142 -7.44 45.53 -6.49
CA HIS A 142 -6.24 46.06 -7.14
C HIS A 142 -6.58 47.13 -8.19
N GLU A 143 -7.63 46.91 -9.00
CA GLU A 143 -8.13 47.90 -9.95
C GLU A 143 -8.54 49.21 -9.25
N ASN A 144 -9.31 49.12 -8.16
CA ASN A 144 -9.71 50.28 -7.36
C ASN A 144 -8.49 51.03 -6.77
N GLN A 145 -7.49 50.31 -6.24
CA GLN A 145 -6.25 50.92 -5.75
C GLN A 145 -5.48 51.63 -6.87
N THR A 146 -5.42 51.03 -8.05
CA THR A 146 -4.77 51.62 -9.23
C THR A 146 -5.48 52.89 -9.67
N GLN A 147 -6.81 52.89 -9.69
CA GLN A 147 -7.62 54.08 -9.99
C GLN A 147 -7.40 55.20 -8.97
N LEU A 148 -7.36 54.88 -7.67
CA LEU A 148 -7.07 55.84 -6.59
C LEU A 148 -5.68 56.48 -6.77
N LEU A 149 -4.65 55.67 -7.04
CA LEU A 149 -3.30 56.17 -7.30
C LEU A 149 -3.26 57.10 -8.50
N MET A 150 -3.94 56.76 -9.60
CA MET A 150 -4.04 57.65 -10.76
C MET A 150 -4.75 58.97 -10.43
N GLN A 151 -5.79 58.96 -9.59
CA GLN A 151 -6.45 60.19 -9.14
C GLN A 151 -5.52 61.08 -8.31
N LEU A 152 -4.74 60.49 -7.39
CA LEU A 152 -3.75 61.23 -6.59
C LEU A 152 -2.64 61.85 -7.45
N CYS A 153 -2.14 61.11 -8.45
CA CYS A 153 -1.18 61.63 -9.43
C CYS A 153 -1.76 62.81 -10.23
N ARG A 154 -3.04 62.76 -10.61
CA ARG A 154 -3.70 63.88 -11.31
C ARG A 154 -3.85 65.11 -10.41
N GLN A 155 -4.23 64.92 -9.14
CA GLN A 155 -4.38 66.03 -8.19
C GLN A 155 -3.05 66.72 -7.89
N SER A 156 -1.97 65.97 -7.74
CA SER A 156 -0.63 66.53 -7.48
C SER A 156 -0.07 67.34 -8.65
N GLN A 157 -0.39 66.99 -9.90
CA GLN A 157 0.04 67.77 -11.09
C GLN A 157 -0.61 69.17 -11.17
N VAL A 158 -1.79 69.36 -10.58
CA VAL A 158 -2.49 70.66 -10.61
C VAL A 158 -1.90 71.67 -9.60
N SER A 159 -1.09 71.22 -8.64
CA SER A 159 -0.56 72.06 -7.55
C SER A 159 0.88 72.55 -7.76
N ILE A 160 1.52 72.25 -8.91
CA ILE A 160 2.88 72.70 -9.24
C ILE A 160 2.80 73.84 -10.25
N GLY A 161 2.33 74.99 -9.76
CA GLY A 161 2.45 76.29 -10.41
C GLY A 161 2.88 77.30 -9.35
N ASP A 162 4.07 77.86 -9.53
CA ASP A 162 4.65 79.03 -8.86
C ASP A 162 5.04 78.93 -7.37
N THR A 163 6.25 78.43 -7.09
CA THR A 163 7.25 79.16 -6.27
C THR A 163 8.62 78.46 -6.28
N PRO A 164 9.73 79.18 -6.52
CA PRO A 164 11.07 78.67 -6.31
C PRO A 164 11.45 78.86 -4.84
N SER A 165 11.67 77.77 -4.11
CA SER A 165 12.28 77.83 -2.78
C SER A 165 13.29 76.71 -2.56
N THR A 166 14.53 77.18 -2.60
CA THR A 166 15.80 76.72 -2.05
C THR A 166 15.71 76.07 -0.67
N LEU A 167 16.54 75.02 -0.46
CA LEU A 167 16.99 74.42 0.82
C LEU A 167 15.93 73.56 1.55
N CYS A 168 16.19 72.38 2.11
CA CYS A 168 17.36 71.77 2.75
C CYS A 168 17.23 70.22 2.69
N PRO A 169 18.31 69.47 2.92
CA PRO A 169 18.31 68.00 2.97
C PRO A 169 17.67 67.45 4.26
N PRO A 170 16.84 66.39 4.20
CA PRO A 170 16.31 65.76 5.40
C PRO A 170 17.37 64.88 6.07
N THR A 171 17.66 65.21 7.32
CA THR A 171 18.48 64.40 8.23
C THR A 171 17.67 63.18 8.68
N ILE A 172 18.21 62.00 8.40
CA ILE A 172 17.67 60.69 8.80
C ILE A 172 17.83 60.55 10.33
N PRO A 173 16.76 60.34 11.10
CA PRO A 173 16.89 60.03 12.51
C PRO A 173 17.44 58.60 12.72
N PRO A 174 18.28 58.37 13.75
CA PRO A 174 18.84 57.07 14.04
C PRO A 174 17.77 56.08 14.49
N VAL A 175 17.75 54.91 13.87
CA VAL A 175 16.92 53.76 14.23
C VAL A 175 17.36 53.25 15.60
N THR A 176 16.50 53.43 16.60
CA THR A 176 16.62 52.83 17.93
C THR A 176 16.48 51.31 17.83
N PRO A 177 17.42 50.51 18.39
CA PRO A 177 17.25 49.06 18.45
C PRO A 177 16.10 48.73 19.40
N GLN A 178 15.03 48.15 18.87
CA GLN A 178 13.92 47.64 19.65
C GLN A 178 14.41 46.43 20.47
N GLN A 179 14.33 46.58 21.78
CA GLN A 179 14.65 45.57 22.79
C GLN A 179 13.91 44.27 22.51
N ALA A 180 14.68 43.18 22.58
CA ALA A 180 14.16 41.83 22.70
C ALA A 180 13.35 41.73 23.99
N THR A 181 12.05 41.53 23.86
CA THR A 181 11.19 41.12 24.97
C THR A 181 11.52 39.66 25.27
N GLU A 182 12.26 39.44 26.35
CA GLU A 182 12.39 38.14 27.00
C GLU A 182 11.00 37.70 27.46
N GLY A 183 10.38 36.83 26.65
CA GLY A 183 9.21 36.06 27.02
C GLY A 183 9.64 34.91 27.91
N ASP A 184 9.70 35.18 29.22
CA ASP A 184 9.84 34.18 30.26
C ASP A 184 8.57 33.30 30.28
N GLY A 185 8.71 32.13 29.64
CA GLY A 185 7.68 31.11 29.49
C GLY A 185 8.15 29.78 30.08
N SER A 186 8.68 29.84 31.30
CA SER A 186 8.86 28.68 32.17
C SER A 186 7.53 27.95 32.37
N GLY A 187 7.38 26.84 31.66
CA GLY A 187 6.22 25.95 31.74
C GLY A 187 6.50 24.58 31.15
N SER A 188 7.76 24.12 31.21
CA SER A 188 8.10 22.74 30.88
C SER A 188 7.57 21.83 32.00
N ARG A 189 6.29 21.46 31.88
CA ARG A 189 5.75 20.26 32.51
C ARG A 189 6.51 19.08 31.94
N GLY A 190 7.61 18.74 32.59
CA GLY A 190 8.23 17.44 32.49
C GLY A 190 7.19 16.41 32.92
N THR A 191 6.45 15.89 31.95
CA THR A 191 5.82 14.58 32.08
C THR A 191 6.98 13.60 32.25
N GLY A 192 7.35 13.36 33.51
CA GLY A 192 8.11 12.19 33.87
C GLY A 192 7.33 11.00 33.35
N VAL A 193 7.74 10.49 32.18
CA VAL A 193 7.20 9.28 31.59
C VAL A 193 7.62 8.18 32.55
N GLN A 194 6.76 7.89 33.52
CA GLN A 194 6.85 6.67 34.29
C GLN A 194 6.67 5.54 33.29
N PHE A 195 7.77 4.86 32.98
CA PHE A 195 7.76 3.59 32.25
C PHE A 195 7.11 2.56 33.17
N THR A 196 5.77 2.53 33.18
CA THR A 196 5.05 1.44 33.82
C THR A 196 5.30 0.19 33.00
N SER A 197 5.89 -0.82 33.62
CA SER A 197 6.29 -2.11 33.02
C SER A 197 5.14 -2.89 32.33
N SER A 198 3.89 -2.42 32.41
CA SER A 198 2.74 -3.07 31.78
C SER A 198 2.43 -2.45 30.41
N ALA A 199 2.37 -3.30 29.39
CA ALA A 199 1.98 -2.89 28.04
C ALA A 199 0.56 -2.29 28.06
N LYS A 200 0.40 -1.04 27.63
CA LYS A 200 -0.93 -0.43 27.50
C LYS A 200 -1.71 -1.13 26.40
N HIS A 201 -3.04 -1.11 26.49
CA HIS A 201 -3.91 -1.53 25.40
C HIS A 201 -3.53 -0.80 24.10
N PHE A 202 -3.47 -1.53 22.99
CA PHE A 202 -3.06 -0.96 21.69
C PHE A 202 -4.08 0.07 21.21
N SER A 203 -5.38 -0.15 21.46
CA SER A 203 -6.49 0.77 21.22
C SER A 203 -6.28 2.14 21.88
N VAL A 204 -5.75 2.17 23.11
CA VAL A 204 -5.42 3.40 23.84
C VAL A 204 -4.14 4.03 23.29
N SER A 205 -3.13 3.19 23.07
CA SER A 205 -1.79 3.65 22.67
C SER A 205 -1.78 4.20 21.25
N VAL A 206 -2.55 3.61 20.32
CA VAL A 206 -2.63 4.09 18.93
C VAL A 206 -3.27 5.46 18.82
N ASN A 207 -4.14 5.84 19.77
CA ASN A 207 -4.74 7.18 19.80
C ASN A 207 -3.76 8.25 20.31
N SER A 208 -2.63 7.84 20.92
CA SER A 208 -1.55 8.74 21.29
C SER A 208 -0.62 9.09 20.12
N LEU A 209 -0.68 8.31 19.03
CA LEU A 209 -0.07 8.73 17.77
C LEU A 209 -0.83 9.96 17.26
N GLY A 210 -0.09 10.99 16.83
CA GLY A 210 -0.70 12.15 16.19
C GLY A 210 -1.57 11.76 15.00
N LYS A 211 -2.46 12.66 14.56
CA LYS A 211 -3.41 12.38 13.45
C LYS A 211 -2.74 11.84 12.18
N ASN A 212 -1.48 12.18 11.94
CA ASN A 212 -0.67 11.77 10.79
C ASN A 212 0.73 11.35 11.26
N PRO A 213 0.92 10.14 11.80
CA PRO A 213 2.22 9.71 12.29
C PRO A 213 3.14 9.39 11.11
N THR A 214 4.40 9.82 11.19
CA THR A 214 5.41 9.47 10.19
C THR A 214 5.73 7.96 10.22
N LEU A 215 6.45 7.45 9.23
CA LEU A 215 6.89 6.05 9.24
C LEU A 215 7.78 5.81 10.47
N ALA A 216 8.69 6.74 10.75
CA ALA A 216 9.56 6.68 11.92
C ALA A 216 8.77 6.68 13.25
N ASP A 217 7.70 7.48 13.36
CA ASP A 217 6.84 7.48 14.55
C ASP A 217 6.15 6.14 14.74
N GLN A 218 5.62 5.56 13.66
CA GLN A 218 4.97 4.25 13.69
C GLN A 218 5.95 3.13 14.06
N PHE A 219 7.16 3.17 13.51
CA PHE A 219 8.22 2.22 13.85
C PHE A 219 8.65 2.33 15.31
N TYR A 220 8.94 3.55 15.77
CA TYR A 220 9.29 3.79 17.16
C TYR A 220 8.17 3.32 18.10
N PHE A 221 6.93 3.71 17.81
CA PHE A 221 5.76 3.29 18.58
C PHE A 221 5.62 1.78 18.68
N PHE A 222 5.82 1.06 17.57
CA PHE A 222 5.69 -0.39 17.55
C PHE A 222 6.60 -1.08 18.56
N PHE A 223 7.87 -0.68 18.61
CA PHE A 223 8.88 -1.28 19.51
C PHE A 223 8.85 -0.66 20.92
N ALA A 224 8.80 0.66 21.04
CA ALA A 224 8.89 1.36 22.32
C ALA A 224 7.63 1.18 23.18
N GLU A 225 6.44 1.21 22.59
CA GLU A 225 5.17 1.06 23.32
C GLU A 225 4.67 -0.38 23.34
N ARG A 226 5.47 -1.35 22.87
CA ARG A 226 5.12 -2.78 22.88
C ARG A 226 3.75 -3.03 22.25
N ALA A 227 3.56 -2.46 21.05
CA ALA A 227 2.26 -2.45 20.37
C ALA A 227 1.71 -3.86 20.14
N LYS A 228 2.59 -4.86 19.98
CA LYS A 228 2.24 -6.29 19.87
C LYS A 228 1.54 -6.80 21.12
N GLU A 229 2.12 -6.56 22.28
CA GLU A 229 1.56 -6.97 23.57
C GLU A 229 0.27 -6.21 23.88
N GLY A 230 0.21 -4.92 23.55
CA GLY A 230 -1.01 -4.13 23.65
C GLY A 230 -2.16 -4.67 22.79
N TYR A 231 -1.87 -5.12 21.56
CA TYR A 231 -2.87 -5.69 20.66
C TYR A 231 -3.38 -7.05 21.13
N GLN A 232 -2.48 -7.88 21.68
CA GLN A 232 -2.87 -9.17 22.25
C GLN A 232 -3.81 -8.99 23.45
N ARG A 233 -3.56 -7.98 24.31
CA ARG A 233 -4.46 -7.62 25.41
C ARG A 233 -5.83 -7.16 24.93
N ASP A 234 -5.89 -6.30 23.90
CA ASP A 234 -7.17 -5.88 23.32
C ASP A 234 -7.96 -7.05 22.73
N LYS A 235 -7.28 -8.05 22.17
CA LYS A 235 -7.93 -9.22 21.58
C LYS A 235 -8.56 -10.15 22.63
N GLU A 236 -8.02 -10.14 23.84
CA GLU A 236 -8.54 -10.88 24.99
C GLU A 236 -9.75 -10.17 25.64
N ASP A 237 -9.97 -8.88 25.33
CA ASP A 237 -11.13 -8.13 25.78
C ASP A 237 -12.42 -8.60 25.05
N PRO A 238 -13.50 -8.94 25.79
CA PRO A 238 -14.70 -9.56 25.22
C PRO A 238 -15.52 -8.66 24.29
N ASN A 239 -15.17 -7.39 24.02
CA ASN A 239 -15.96 -6.51 23.15
C ASN A 239 -15.76 -6.81 21.64
N PRO A 240 -16.74 -7.43 20.95
CA PRO A 240 -16.53 -7.95 19.59
C PRO A 240 -16.59 -6.87 18.49
N GLY A 241 -17.14 -5.69 18.77
CA GLY A 241 -17.37 -4.64 17.76
C GLY A 241 -16.09 -3.99 17.25
N ASP A 242 -15.09 -3.83 18.12
CA ASP A 242 -13.86 -3.09 17.81
C ASP A 242 -12.75 -4.00 17.24
N ASN A 243 -12.87 -5.32 17.39
CA ASN A 243 -11.84 -6.28 17.01
C ASN A 243 -11.47 -6.21 15.52
N ARG A 244 -12.46 -5.99 14.63
CA ARG A 244 -12.19 -5.85 13.19
C ARG A 244 -11.44 -4.56 12.88
N GLN A 245 -11.86 -3.44 13.44
CA GLN A 245 -11.20 -2.15 13.20
C GLN A 245 -9.78 -2.15 13.78
N LEU A 246 -9.62 -2.72 14.97
CA LEU A 246 -8.33 -2.86 15.63
C LEU A 246 -7.39 -3.76 14.83
N GLY A 247 -7.88 -4.92 14.37
CA GLY A 247 -7.11 -5.81 13.50
C GLY A 247 -6.64 -5.12 12.22
N ASN A 248 -7.49 -4.32 11.59
CA ASN A 248 -7.11 -3.55 10.40
C ASN A 248 -6.05 -2.48 10.70
N LYS A 249 -6.21 -1.71 11.78
CA LYS A 249 -5.24 -0.68 12.21
C LYS A 249 -3.89 -1.32 12.51
N PHE A 250 -3.92 -2.42 13.25
CA PHE A 250 -2.73 -3.13 13.66
C PHE A 250 -2.01 -3.80 12.48
N GLN A 251 -2.75 -4.41 11.54
CA GLN A 251 -2.17 -4.91 10.30
C GLN A 251 -1.52 -3.78 9.48
N GLY A 252 -2.13 -2.59 9.47
CA GLY A 252 -1.54 -1.40 8.87
C GLY A 252 -0.19 -1.03 9.48
N LEU A 253 -0.09 -1.07 10.81
CA LEU A 253 1.16 -0.85 11.54
C LEU A 253 2.20 -1.94 11.24
N LYS A 254 1.80 -3.22 11.26
CA LYS A 254 2.66 -4.36 10.91
C LYS A 254 3.32 -4.19 9.56
N GLU A 255 2.54 -3.89 8.52
CA GLU A 255 3.07 -3.71 7.16
C GLU A 255 4.04 -2.53 7.07
N THR A 256 3.78 -1.45 7.81
CA THR A 256 4.68 -0.29 7.88
C THR A 256 6.02 -0.67 8.51
N VAL A 257 6.00 -1.41 9.61
CA VAL A 257 7.21 -1.89 10.30
C VAL A 257 7.98 -2.88 9.44
N LYS A 258 7.30 -3.86 8.82
CA LYS A 258 7.90 -4.81 7.87
C LYS A 258 8.64 -4.07 6.75
N PHE A 259 8.01 -3.03 6.19
CA PHE A 259 8.60 -2.23 5.13
C PHE A 259 9.84 -1.48 5.61
N MET A 260 9.78 -0.83 6.77
CA MET A 260 10.92 -0.11 7.34
C MET A 260 12.10 -1.02 7.69
N LEU A 261 11.85 -2.23 8.20
CA LEU A 261 12.91 -3.17 8.56
C LEU A 261 13.80 -3.56 7.37
N ARG A 262 13.35 -3.43 6.12
CA ARG A 262 14.20 -3.64 4.92
C ARG A 262 15.31 -2.63 4.76
N PHE A 263 15.13 -1.46 5.36
CA PHE A 263 16.05 -0.33 5.29
C PHE A 263 16.84 -0.18 6.58
N CYS A 264 16.57 -1.03 7.57
CA CYS A 264 17.39 -1.14 8.76
C CYS A 264 18.55 -2.08 8.45
N GLY A 265 19.78 -1.68 8.83
CA GLY A 265 20.93 -2.58 8.76
C GLY A 265 20.86 -3.73 9.78
N GLU A 266 20.19 -3.47 10.91
CA GLU A 266 20.06 -4.42 12.02
C GLU A 266 18.63 -4.43 12.58
N PHE A 267 18.21 -5.57 13.14
CA PHE A 267 16.94 -5.68 13.84
C PHE A 267 17.02 -5.00 15.21
N PRO A 268 16.03 -4.18 15.62
CA PRO A 268 16.05 -3.53 16.94
C PRO A 268 16.07 -4.57 18.07
N ARG A 269 17.06 -4.45 18.97
CA ARG A 269 17.15 -5.30 20.16
C ARG A 269 15.95 -5.09 21.10
N SER A 270 15.67 -6.08 21.94
CA SER A 270 14.63 -5.93 22.97
C SER A 270 14.96 -4.81 23.97
N PRO A 271 13.95 -4.08 24.49
CA PRO A 271 14.17 -3.00 25.43
C PRO A 271 14.86 -3.52 26.71
N PRO A 272 15.93 -2.86 27.18
CA PRO A 272 16.63 -3.28 28.39
C PRO A 272 15.81 -2.95 29.65
N GLY A 273 16.03 -3.72 30.72
CA GLY A 273 15.36 -3.50 32.00
C GLY A 273 15.93 -2.33 32.81
N ASP A 274 17.19 -1.97 32.58
CA ASP A 274 17.85 -0.85 33.27
C ASP A 274 17.39 0.52 32.70
N PRO A 275 17.00 1.50 33.54
CA PRO A 275 16.52 2.80 33.07
C PRO A 275 17.54 3.62 32.27
N ALA A 276 18.84 3.52 32.56
CA ALA A 276 19.86 4.25 31.82
C ALA A 276 20.04 3.64 30.43
N ALA A 277 20.18 2.31 30.37
CA ALA A 277 20.22 1.56 29.12
C ALA A 277 18.95 1.77 28.28
N LEU A 278 17.78 1.94 28.91
CA LEU A 278 16.51 2.16 28.20
C LEU A 278 16.48 3.51 27.46
N ARG A 279 17.10 4.55 28.03
CA ARG A 279 17.22 5.86 27.36
C ARG A 279 18.11 5.76 26.12
N GLU A 280 19.24 5.08 26.25
CA GLU A 280 20.17 4.84 25.14
C GLU A 280 19.51 4.00 24.04
N TRP A 281 18.82 2.93 24.42
CA TRP A 281 18.05 2.10 23.50
C TRP A 281 16.97 2.89 22.76
N SER A 282 16.22 3.75 23.47
CA SER A 282 15.20 4.61 22.86
C SER A 282 15.80 5.59 21.86
N ALA A 283 16.96 6.18 22.18
CA ALA A 283 17.67 7.09 21.28
C ALA A 283 18.16 6.35 20.03
N MET A 284 18.74 5.16 20.20
CA MET A 284 19.14 4.28 19.08
C MET A 284 17.95 3.94 18.19
N LEU A 285 16.82 3.51 18.77
CA LEU A 285 15.62 3.16 18.03
C LEU A 285 15.10 4.33 17.18
N LYS A 286 15.10 5.56 17.73
CA LYS A 286 14.72 6.78 16.98
C LYS A 286 15.69 7.08 15.84
N SER A 287 16.99 6.88 16.07
CA SER A 287 18.03 7.06 15.05
C SER A 287 17.81 6.08 13.90
N THR A 288 17.68 4.79 14.19
CA THR A 288 17.41 3.73 13.20
C THR A 288 16.14 4.00 12.41
N ALA A 289 15.06 4.39 13.09
CA ALA A 289 13.79 4.73 12.43
C ALA A 289 13.94 5.92 11.46
N SER A 290 14.69 6.96 11.88
CA SER A 290 14.93 8.15 11.08
C SER A 290 15.80 7.86 9.85
N GLU A 291 16.83 7.04 10.03
CA GLU A 291 17.73 6.60 8.96
C GLU A 291 17.01 5.71 7.95
N ALA A 292 16.28 4.69 8.39
CA ALA A 292 15.47 3.85 7.51
C ALA A 292 14.46 4.69 6.71
N GLN A 293 13.78 5.65 7.36
CA GLN A 293 12.87 6.56 6.68
C GLN A 293 13.60 7.46 5.65
N LYS A 294 14.83 7.89 5.94
CA LYS A 294 15.64 8.67 5.00
C LYS A 294 16.02 7.83 3.78
N LEU A 295 16.42 6.57 3.96
CA LEU A 295 16.77 5.65 2.87
C LEU A 295 15.54 5.33 1.98
N ILE A 296 14.39 5.07 2.60
CA ILE A 296 13.11 4.90 1.88
C ILE A 296 12.82 6.12 0.99
N ARG A 297 13.00 7.33 1.54
CA ARG A 297 12.79 8.57 0.79
C ARG A 297 13.74 8.70 -0.40
N GLN A 298 15.02 8.37 -0.19
CA GLN A 298 16.02 8.40 -1.26
C GLN A 298 15.71 7.40 -2.38
N GLN A 299 15.23 6.20 -2.04
CA GLN A 299 14.94 5.17 -3.04
C GLN A 299 13.64 5.42 -3.81
N LEU A 300 12.57 5.87 -3.15
CA LEU A 300 11.27 6.07 -3.79
C LEU A 300 11.18 7.37 -4.61
N TYR A 301 11.99 8.38 -4.28
CA TYR A 301 11.89 9.71 -4.87
C TYR A 301 13.28 10.31 -5.16
N PRO A 302 14.07 9.72 -6.08
CA PRO A 302 15.35 10.30 -6.46
C PRO A 302 15.13 11.68 -7.10
N GLY A 303 15.62 12.74 -6.46
CA GLY A 303 15.68 14.09 -7.04
C GLY A 303 14.45 15.00 -6.84
N GLN A 304 13.45 14.62 -6.04
CA GLN A 304 12.34 15.55 -5.74
C GLN A 304 12.65 16.50 -4.56
N PRO A 305 12.20 17.77 -4.62
CA PRO A 305 12.38 18.72 -3.54
C PRO A 305 11.58 18.31 -2.29
N GLN A 306 12.21 18.49 -1.13
CA GLN A 306 11.82 17.95 0.18
C GLN A 306 10.38 18.29 0.63
N LYS A 307 9.81 19.38 0.09
CA LYS A 307 8.52 19.95 0.50
C LYS A 307 7.31 19.23 -0.10
N GLU A 308 7.39 18.74 -1.33
CA GLU A 308 6.30 18.00 -2.00
C GLU A 308 6.26 16.53 -1.56
N MET A 309 7.41 15.96 -1.23
CA MET A 309 7.55 14.59 -0.72
C MET A 309 6.92 14.39 0.67
N LEU A 310 6.98 15.42 1.53
CA LEU A 310 6.39 15.34 2.87
C LEU A 310 4.87 15.12 2.80
N GLN A 311 4.22 15.67 1.77
CA GLN A 311 2.78 15.52 1.56
C GLN A 311 2.41 14.15 0.95
N ALA A 312 3.29 13.57 0.13
CA ALA A 312 3.09 12.24 -0.47
C ALA A 312 3.36 11.08 0.51
N ALA A 313 4.34 11.23 1.41
CA ALA A 313 4.70 10.23 2.42
C ALA A 313 3.72 10.21 3.62
N MET A 314 2.95 11.28 3.84
CA MET A 314 1.91 11.34 4.88
C MET A 314 0.72 10.38 4.63
N ILE A 315 0.63 9.77 3.45
CA ILE A 315 -0.40 8.78 3.15
C ILE A 315 0.26 7.41 3.09
N GLY A 316 0.27 6.67 4.21
CA GLY A 316 0.70 5.26 4.24
C GLY A 316 0.00 4.40 3.18
N ASN A 317 -1.18 4.81 2.70
CA ASN A 317 -1.86 4.17 1.57
C ASN A 317 -1.18 4.42 0.21
N LYS A 318 -0.52 5.57 0.00
CA LYS A 318 0.19 5.88 -1.25
C LYS A 318 1.50 5.09 -1.32
N ALA A 319 2.22 4.94 -0.22
CA ALA A 319 3.36 4.03 -0.14
C ALA A 319 2.95 2.57 -0.44
N LYS A 320 1.82 2.10 0.11
CA LYS A 320 1.25 0.78 -0.25
C LYS A 320 0.89 0.66 -1.73
N GLN A 321 0.30 1.70 -2.31
CA GLN A 321 -0.01 1.73 -3.75
C GLN A 321 1.25 1.73 -4.62
N ILE A 322 2.31 2.43 -4.21
CA ILE A 322 3.60 2.45 -4.91
C ILE A 322 4.28 1.08 -4.83
N ILE A 323 4.32 0.46 -3.64
CA ILE A 323 4.86 -0.90 -3.45
C ILE A 323 4.10 -1.91 -4.34
N LYS A 324 2.78 -1.80 -4.40
CA LYS A 324 1.94 -2.63 -5.26
C LYS A 324 2.15 -2.34 -6.75
N ALA A 325 2.28 -1.07 -7.13
CA ALA A 325 2.46 -0.65 -8.52
C ALA A 325 3.85 -0.99 -9.07
N GLN A 326 4.88 -0.98 -8.21
CA GLN A 326 6.25 -1.32 -8.58
C GLN A 326 6.53 -2.83 -8.57
N GLY A 327 5.52 -3.68 -8.35
CA GLY A 327 5.70 -5.14 -8.30
C GLY A 327 6.58 -5.61 -7.14
N LEU A 328 6.82 -4.76 -6.14
CA LEU A 328 7.65 -5.07 -4.96
C LEU A 328 6.95 -6.00 -3.96
N THR A 329 5.77 -6.52 -4.29
CA THR A 329 5.01 -7.45 -3.47
C THR A 329 5.64 -8.84 -3.38
N ASP A 330 6.39 -9.27 -4.40
CA ASP A 330 6.99 -10.61 -4.41
C ASP A 330 8.37 -10.62 -3.72
N LEU A 331 9.14 -9.53 -3.84
CA LEU A 331 10.26 -9.24 -2.93
C LEU A 331 9.79 -9.07 -1.47
N HIS A 332 8.48 -8.88 -1.25
CA HIS A 332 7.96 -8.57 0.07
C HIS A 332 8.07 -9.73 1.05
N ASN A 333 8.13 -10.98 0.56
CA ASN A 333 8.13 -12.16 1.43
C ASN A 333 9.53 -12.67 1.79
N ASP A 334 10.56 -12.32 1.02
CA ASP A 334 11.92 -12.84 1.21
C ASP A 334 12.88 -11.88 1.92
N ALA A 335 12.69 -10.57 1.77
CA ALA A 335 13.65 -9.57 2.24
C ALA A 335 13.87 -9.49 3.76
N TYR A 336 12.99 -10.07 4.58
CA TYR A 336 13.19 -10.15 6.04
C TYR A 336 13.70 -11.51 6.52
N ARG A 337 13.80 -12.51 5.63
CA ARG A 337 14.53 -13.75 5.93
C ARG A 337 16.05 -13.54 5.92
N THR A 338 16.50 -12.45 5.29
CA THR A 338 17.92 -12.10 5.14
C THR A 338 18.42 -11.12 6.20
N LEU A 339 17.57 -10.62 7.09
CA LEU A 339 18.02 -9.80 8.23
C LEU A 339 18.75 -10.72 9.21
N PRO A 340 20.05 -10.47 9.49
CA PRO A 340 20.75 -11.19 10.54
C PRO A 340 19.99 -11.01 11.86
N GLU A 341 19.82 -12.10 12.61
CA GLU A 341 19.34 -12.07 14.00
C GLU A 341 17.86 -11.69 14.24
N MET A 342 16.96 -11.77 13.24
CA MET A 342 15.53 -11.56 13.51
C MET A 342 14.99 -12.66 14.45
N PRO A 343 14.40 -12.32 15.61
CA PRO A 343 13.87 -13.32 16.54
C PRO A 343 12.82 -14.22 15.88
N GLU A 344 12.82 -15.53 16.15
CA GLU A 344 11.85 -16.48 15.59
C GLU A 344 10.40 -16.07 15.86
N GLU A 345 10.15 -15.47 17.03
CA GLU A 345 8.86 -14.92 17.41
C GLU A 345 8.37 -13.81 16.47
N MET A 346 9.28 -13.05 15.84
CA MET A 346 8.95 -12.00 14.88
C MET A 346 8.79 -12.60 13.47
N ILE A 347 9.56 -13.62 13.12
CA ILE A 347 9.38 -14.40 11.88
C ILE A 347 7.97 -15.01 11.83
N LEU A 348 7.58 -15.73 12.88
CA LEU A 348 6.26 -16.37 12.98
C LEU A 348 5.13 -15.35 12.88
N TRP A 349 5.37 -14.17 13.42
CA TRP A 349 4.36 -13.15 13.58
C TRP A 349 4.17 -12.28 12.34
N PHE A 350 5.24 -12.03 11.58
CA PHE A 350 5.16 -11.40 10.27
C PHE A 350 4.77 -12.37 9.15
N GLY A 351 5.04 -13.67 9.30
CA GLY A 351 4.80 -14.69 8.27
C GLY A 351 3.42 -15.35 8.25
N LYS A 352 2.61 -15.26 9.31
CA LYS A 352 1.35 -16.04 9.44
C LYS A 352 0.07 -15.41 8.89
N ASP A 353 0.15 -14.30 8.16
CA ASP A 353 -1.04 -13.54 7.75
C ASP A 353 -1.91 -14.23 6.66
N GLY A 354 -1.59 -15.47 6.23
CA GLY A 354 -2.28 -16.15 5.12
C GLY A 354 -2.83 -17.56 5.35
N GLN A 355 -2.54 -18.25 6.46
CA GLN A 355 -2.92 -19.68 6.59
C GLN A 355 -3.78 -20.06 7.81
N SER A 356 -3.87 -19.21 8.83
CA SER A 356 -4.36 -19.66 10.14
C SER A 356 -5.89 -19.64 10.33
N ASN A 357 -6.69 -19.20 9.35
CA ASN A 357 -8.15 -19.04 9.52
C ASN A 357 -9.03 -19.88 8.60
N LYS A 358 -8.47 -20.85 7.87
CA LYS A 358 -9.26 -21.98 7.37
C LYS A 358 -9.53 -22.92 8.54
N ARG A 359 -10.51 -22.57 9.38
CA ARG A 359 -11.13 -23.52 10.31
C ARG A 359 -11.49 -24.76 9.50
N GLN A 360 -10.82 -25.88 9.80
CA GLN A 360 -11.39 -27.20 9.53
C GLN A 360 -12.74 -27.23 10.24
N LYS A 361 -13.82 -26.99 9.49
CA LYS A 361 -15.13 -27.52 9.86
C LYS A 361 -15.02 -29.01 9.61
N THR A 362 -14.56 -29.76 10.60
CA THR A 362 -14.74 -31.20 10.67
C THR A 362 -16.25 -31.45 10.71
N SER A 363 -16.74 -32.20 9.72
CA SER A 363 -18.06 -32.85 9.77
C SER A 363 -18.08 -33.95 10.81
#